data_AF-A0A9N8ZBK0-F1
#
_entry.id   AF-A0A9N8ZBK0-F1
#
_cell.length_a   1.000
_cell.length_b   1.000
_cell.length_c   1.000
_cell.angle_alpha   90.00
_cell.angle_beta   90.00
_cell.angle_gamma   90.00
#
_symmetry.space_group_name_H-M   'P 1'
#
loop_
_entity.id
_entity.type
_entity.pdbx_description
1 polymer ?
#
loop_
_entity_poly.entity_id
_entity_poly.type
_entity_poly.pdbx_seq_one_letter_code
_entity_poly.pdbx_strand_id
1 'polypeptide(L)'
;SDTAGVVLRTRKFLTNRLLNRKQMVIDVIHPGLANLSKDDIRDKLAKMYKADKEFIFVFGFRTAFGGGKKEPCQKIPRYEKD
;
A
#
# COMPACT_ATOMS: atom_id res chain seq x y z
N SER A 1 -6.18 -9.96 -10.79
CA SER A 1 -4.93 -9.90 -11.57
C SER A 1 -3.75 -10.13 -10.64
N ASP A 2 -3.45 -11.40 -10.36
CA ASP A 2 -2.29 -11.75 -9.55
C ASP A 2 -1.04 -11.67 -10.42
N THR A 3 -0.49 -10.45 -10.51
CA THR A 3 0.82 -10.18 -11.13
C THR A 3 1.88 -10.90 -10.32
N ALA A 4 2.34 -12.04 -10.84
CA ALA A 4 3.39 -12.87 -10.26
C ALA A 4 4.63 -12.02 -9.93
N GLY A 5 5.05 -12.02 -8.65
CA GLY A 5 6.29 -11.40 -8.21
C GLY A 5 6.19 -10.02 -7.52
N VAL A 6 5.00 -9.46 -7.35
CA VAL A 6 4.85 -8.19 -6.60
C VAL A 6 4.71 -8.46 -5.11
N VAL A 7 5.67 -7.97 -4.32
CA VAL A 7 5.67 -8.09 -2.86
C VAL A 7 5.42 -6.73 -2.22
N LEU A 8 4.40 -6.65 -1.36
CA LEU A 8 4.14 -5.49 -0.52
C LEU A 8 4.71 -5.72 0.87
N ARG A 9 5.53 -4.79 1.35
CA ARG A 9 6.00 -4.77 2.74
C ARG A 9 5.48 -3.54 3.44
N THR A 10 5.06 -3.69 4.69
CA THR A 10 4.52 -2.60 5.49
C THR A 10 5.44 -2.30 6.68
N ARG A 11 5.66 -1.01 6.94
CA ARG A 11 6.54 -0.49 8.00
C ARG A 11 5.86 0.69 8.69
N LYS A 12 6.38 1.07 9.87
CA LYS A 12 5.93 2.25 10.64
C LYS A 12 4.40 2.30 10.83
N PHE A 13 3.83 1.24 11.40
CA PHE A 13 2.41 1.22 11.76
C PHE A 13 2.13 2.20 12.89
N LEU A 14 1.20 3.11 12.65
CA LEU A 14 0.70 4.07 13.62
C LEU A 14 -0.83 4.01 13.62
N THR A 15 -1.42 3.69 14.77
CA THR A 15 -2.86 3.72 14.98
C THR A 15 -3.26 5.10 15.51
N ASN A 16 -3.69 5.99 14.61
CA ASN A 16 -4.10 7.34 14.99
C ASN A 16 -5.58 7.36 15.41
N ARG A 17 -5.80 7.34 16.72
CA ARG A 17 -7.14 7.39 17.34
C ARG A 17 -7.84 8.75 17.21
N LEU A 18 -7.10 9.85 17.04
CA LEU A 18 -7.69 11.18 16.89
C LEU A 18 -8.43 11.34 15.55
N LEU A 19 -7.90 10.70 14.51
CA LEU A 19 -8.43 10.77 13.15
C LEU A 19 -9.10 9.46 12.70
N ASN A 20 -9.34 8.53 13.64
CA ASN A 20 -9.92 7.21 13.38
C ASN A 20 -9.33 6.48 12.17
N ARG A 21 -8.00 6.54 12.05
CA ARG A 21 -7.29 5.96 10.91
C ARG A 21 -6.01 5.27 11.33
N LYS A 22 -5.68 4.21 10.59
CA LYS A 22 -4.36 3.60 10.65
C LYS A 22 -3.49 4.34 9.65
N GLN A 23 -2.22 4.51 9.98
CA GLN A 23 -1.21 5.06 9.10
C GLN A 23 -0.08 4.05 9.02
N MET A 24 0.43 3.81 7.82
CA MET A 24 1.58 2.94 7.63
C MET A 24 2.31 3.33 6.37
N VAL A 25 3.57 2.98 6.31
CA VAL A 25 4.41 3.11 5.12
C VAL A 25 4.41 1.78 4.38
N ILE A 26 4.15 1.82 3.08
CA ILE A 26 4.21 0.65 2.20
C ILE A 26 5.42 0.77 1.29
N ASP A 27 6.24 -0.27 1.29
CA ASP A 27 7.25 -0.49 0.25
C ASP A 27 6.70 -1.47 -0.78
N VAL A 28 6.87 -1.12 -2.05
CA VAL A 28 6.45 -1.95 -3.17
C VAL A 28 7.70 -2.49 -3.85
N ILE A 29 7.83 -3.81 -3.87
CA ILE A 29 8.92 -4.52 -4.52
C ILE A 29 8.34 -5.24 -5.74
N HIS A 30 8.84 -4.89 -6.91
CA HIS A 30 8.51 -5.56 -8.17
C HIS A 30 9.79 -5.68 -9.02
N PRO A 31 10.40 -6.87 -9.08
CA PRO A 31 11.58 -7.09 -9.91
C PRO A 31 11.19 -7.11 -11.39
N GLY A 32 11.91 -6.36 -12.23
CA GLY A 32 11.80 -6.43 -13.69
C GLY A 32 10.46 -5.96 -14.31
N LEU A 33 9.54 -5.43 -13.50
CA LEU A 33 8.23 -4.95 -13.96
C LEU A 33 8.14 -3.43 -13.93
N ALA A 34 7.21 -2.89 -14.71
CA ALA A 34 6.86 -1.47 -14.70
C ALA A 34 6.17 -1.05 -13.39
N ASN A 35 5.98 0.26 -13.22
CA ASN A 35 5.26 0.81 -12.09
C ASN A 35 3.83 0.26 -12.02
N LEU A 36 3.43 -0.20 -10.84
CA LEU A 36 2.07 -0.64 -10.57
C LEU A 36 1.11 0.55 -10.52
N SER A 37 -0.12 0.33 -11.00
CA SER A 37 -1.19 1.31 -10.85
C SER A 37 -1.62 1.44 -9.38
N LYS A 38 -2.25 2.56 -9.03
CA LYS A 38 -2.79 2.76 -7.67
C LYS A 38 -3.87 1.73 -7.35
N ASP A 39 -4.64 1.31 -8.34
CA ASP A 39 -5.77 0.41 -8.15
C ASP A 39 -5.33 -1.03 -7.90
N ASP A 40 -4.28 -1.51 -8.58
CA ASP A 40 -3.69 -2.83 -8.30
C ASP A 40 -3.15 -2.92 -6.87
N ILE A 41 -2.57 -1.83 -6.37
CA ILE A 41 -2.03 -1.76 -5.02
C ILE A 41 -3.16 -1.73 -3.99
N ARG A 42 -4.23 -0.96 -4.27
CA ARG A 42 -5.43 -0.96 -3.43
C ARG A 42 -6.06 -2.36 -3.34
N ASP A 43 -6.15 -3.09 -4.44
CA ASP A 43 -6.72 -4.44 -4.46
C ASP A 43 -5.88 -5.42 -3.63
N LYS A 44 -4.55 -5.36 -3.74
CA LYS A 44 -3.64 -6.21 -2.93
C LYS A 44 -3.72 -5.85 -1.44
N LEU A 45 -3.83 -4.56 -1.12
CA LEU A 45 -3.98 -4.09 0.25
C LEU A 45 -5.35 -4.42 0.84
N ALA A 46 -6.41 -4.43 0.04
CA ALA A 46 -7.75 -4.84 0.43
C ALA A 46 -7.75 -6.33 0.79
N LYS A 47 -7.15 -7.18 -0.07
CA LYS A 47 -6.97 -8.62 0.20
C LYS A 47 -6.15 -8.88 1.47
N MET A 48 -5.03 -8.17 1.66
CA MET A 48 -4.12 -8.38 2.80
C MET A 48 -4.76 -7.99 4.15
N TYR A 49 -5.56 -6.92 4.18
CA TYR A 49 -6.12 -6.37 5.42
C TYR A 49 -7.62 -6.58 5.58
N LYS A 50 -8.27 -7.33 4.67
CA LYS A 50 -9.73 -7.60 4.66
C LYS A 50 -10.59 -6.33 4.78
N ALA A 51 -10.10 -5.25 4.16
CA ALA A 51 -10.72 -3.93 4.18
C ALA A 51 -11.19 -3.56 2.78
N ASP A 52 -12.22 -2.72 2.69
CA ASP A 52 -12.80 -2.34 1.40
C ASP A 52 -11.88 -1.36 0.65
N LYS A 53 -11.85 -1.50 -0.69
CA LYS A 53 -11.00 -0.72 -1.58
C LYS A 53 -11.24 0.79 -1.44
N GLU A 54 -12.47 1.18 -1.15
CA GLU A 54 -12.92 2.57 -1.01
C GLU A 54 -12.29 3.30 0.17
N PHE A 55 -11.97 2.57 1.25
CA PHE A 55 -11.36 3.13 2.46
C PHE A 55 -9.83 3.14 2.41
N ILE A 56 -9.23 2.66 1.31
CA ILE A 56 -7.78 2.53 1.16
C ILE A 56 -7.24 3.63 0.24
N PHE A 57 -6.65 4.64 0.87
CA PHE A 57 -5.95 5.72 0.16
C PHE A 57 -4.45 5.46 0.11
N VAL A 58 -3.89 5.70 -1.06
CA VAL A 58 -2.54 5.29 -1.44
C VAL A 58 -1.92 6.45 -2.24
N PHE A 59 -0.89 7.10 -1.69
CA PHE A 59 -0.28 8.30 -2.26
C PHE A 59 1.23 8.38 -1.94
N GLY A 60 1.95 9.23 -2.67
CA GLY A 60 3.36 9.50 -2.39
C GLY A 60 4.35 8.49 -2.96
N PHE A 61 3.97 7.72 -3.98
CA PHE A 61 4.89 6.80 -4.63
C PHE A 61 6.07 7.53 -5.26
N ARG A 62 7.28 7.22 -4.77
CA ARG A 62 8.53 7.62 -5.39
C ARG A 62 9.30 6.38 -5.82
N THR A 63 9.98 6.47 -6.94
CA THR A 63 10.71 5.35 -7.49
C THR A 63 12.20 5.60 -7.29
N ALA A 64 12.91 4.72 -6.58
CA ALA A 64 14.35 4.86 -6.46
C ALA A 64 15.02 4.67 -7.83
N PHE A 65 16.10 5.42 -8.06
CA PHE A 65 16.93 5.28 -9.26
C PHE A 65 17.51 3.86 -9.34
N GLY A 66 17.47 3.24 -10.51
CA GLY A 66 17.86 1.83 -10.72
C GLY A 66 16.72 0.80 -10.69
N GLY A 67 15.51 1.18 -10.26
CA GLY A 67 14.33 0.30 -10.31
C GLY A 67 14.37 -0.87 -9.31
N GLY A 68 13.20 -1.41 -8.94
CA GLY A 68 13.07 -2.57 -8.06
C GLY A 68 12.68 -2.28 -6.60
N LYS A 69 12.93 -1.07 -6.08
CA LYS A 69 12.35 -0.58 -4.82
C LYS A 69 11.58 0.71 -5.04
N LYS A 70 10.31 0.72 -4.63
CA LYS A 70 9.52 1.95 -4.55
C LYS A 70 9.48 2.43 -3.11
N GLU A 71 9.73 3.72 -3.00
CA GLU A 71 9.74 4.52 -1.80
C GLU A 71 8.31 4.81 -1.29
N PRO A 72 8.20 5.26 -0.04
CA PRO A 72 7.09 4.91 0.83
C PRO A 72 5.77 5.53 0.38
N CYS A 73 4.79 4.68 0.11
CA CYS A 73 3.41 5.13 0.08
C CYS A 73 2.85 5.16 1.50
N GLN A 74 2.39 6.32 1.97
CA GLN A 74 1.64 6.42 3.22
C GLN A 74 0.22 5.86 2.96
N LYS A 75 -0.10 4.71 3.55
CA LYS A 75 -1.47 4.19 3.55
C LYS A 75 -2.24 4.86 4.67
N ILE A 76 -3.49 5.23 4.37
CA ILE A 76 -4.49 5.58 5.36
C ILE A 76 -5.65 4.59 5.21
N PRO A 77 -5.68 3.44 5.91
CA PRO A 77 -6.94 2.74 6.09
C PRO A 77 -7.74 3.45 7.19
N ARG A 78 -8.93 3.97 6.85
CA ARG A 78 -10.00 3.99 7.85
C ARG A 78 -10.37 2.54 8.13
N TYR A 79 -10.36 2.18 9.40
CA TYR A 79 -10.79 0.86 9.83
C TYR A 79 -12.18 1.06 10.41
N GLU A 80 -13.20 0.64 9.67
CA GLU A 80 -14.56 0.52 10.19
C GLU A 80 -15.02 -0.89 9.84
N LYS A 81 -14.74 -1.80 10.77
CA LYS A 81 -15.48 -3.03 11.01
C LYS A 81 -15.46 -3.19 12.52
N ASP A 82 -16.64 -3.08 13.12
CA ASP A 82 -16.90 -3.55 14.47
C ASP A 82 -16.34 -4.96 14.69
#